data_AF-A0A948WGJ4-F1
#
_entry.id   AF-A0A948WGJ4-F1
#
_cell.length_a   1.000
_cell.length_b   1.000
_cell.length_c   1.000
_cell.angle_alpha   90.00
_cell.angle_beta   90.00
_cell.angle_gamma   90.00
#
_symmetry.space_group_name_H-M   'P 1'
#
loop_
_entity.id
_entity.type
_entity.pdbx_description
1 polymer ?
#
loop_
_entity_poly.entity_id
_entity_poly.type
_entity_poly.pdbx_seq_one_letter_code
_entity_poly.pdbx_strand_id
1 'polypeptide(L)'
;MAQKARQVRISQKSAMAEMQALEQRSDDELLREQKYRSAALSILGARAAEKYDADAAREYFRQAIAAARPQERMQIRRMADASIALAERRPDDLKEAVEKLGQEAPSGRQLFLLRLTGLISPPPGASIWLRIRGIALLLAIVAVLLAIGFGIVKLVAIPFGGASTTAALGIGAVAILIVLGIVALWGRRRQRKARAAASAD
;
A
#
# COMPACT_ATOMS: atom_id res chain seq x y z
N MET A 1 -26.65 -26.42 35.53
CA MET A 1 -25.45 -25.64 35.12
C MET A 1 -24.78 -26.18 33.85
N ALA A 2 -24.62 -27.50 33.66
CA ALA A 2 -23.90 -28.07 32.51
C ALA A 2 -24.54 -27.85 31.12
N GLN A 3 -25.89 -27.84 31.03
CA GLN A 3 -26.59 -27.65 29.74
C GLN A 3 -26.43 -26.22 29.18
N LYS A 4 -26.49 -25.18 30.04
CA LYS A 4 -26.28 -23.78 29.64
C LYS A 4 -24.87 -23.55 29.09
N ALA A 5 -23.84 -24.15 29.70
CA ALA A 5 -22.47 -24.05 29.22
C ALA A 5 -22.26 -24.71 27.83
N ARG A 6 -22.92 -25.84 27.58
CA ARG A 6 -22.85 -26.52 26.27
C ARG A 6 -23.57 -25.73 25.18
N GLN A 7 -24.72 -25.13 25.50
CA GLN A 7 -25.49 -24.30 24.56
C GLN A 7 -24.73 -23.02 24.16
N VAL A 8 -24.06 -22.37 25.12
CA VAL A 8 -23.20 -21.21 24.84
C VAL A 8 -22.04 -21.60 23.91
N ARG A 9 -21.35 -22.72 24.16
CA ARG A 9 -20.26 -23.18 23.28
C ARG A 9 -20.72 -23.51 21.85
N ILE A 10 -21.91 -24.08 21.69
CA ILE A 10 -22.47 -24.37 20.36
C ILE A 10 -22.81 -23.06 19.62
N SER A 11 -23.44 -22.10 20.30
CA SER A 11 -23.78 -20.80 19.72
C SER A 11 -22.56 -19.97 19.30
N GLN A 12 -21.45 -20.06 20.04
CA GLN A 12 -20.20 -19.39 19.70
C GLN A 12 -19.53 -20.04 18.48
N LYS A 13 -19.54 -21.39 18.39
CA LYS A 13 -19.02 -22.10 17.22
C LYS A 13 -19.81 -21.80 15.96
N SER A 14 -21.15 -21.73 16.05
CA SER A 14 -21.99 -21.36 14.91
C SER A 14 -21.76 -19.91 14.47
N ALA A 15 -21.60 -18.98 15.41
CA ALA A 15 -21.28 -17.59 15.10
C ALA A 15 -19.91 -17.45 14.40
N MET A 16 -18.90 -18.21 14.83
CA MET A 16 -17.59 -18.23 14.16
C MET A 16 -17.63 -18.83 12.76
N ALA A 17 -18.42 -19.90 12.55
CA ALA A 17 -18.62 -20.48 11.23
C ALA A 17 -19.34 -19.51 10.27
N GLU A 18 -20.33 -18.75 10.77
CA GLU A 18 -21.02 -17.72 9.98
C GLU A 18 -20.08 -16.56 9.63
N MET A 19 -19.16 -16.17 10.52
CA MET A 19 -18.14 -15.16 10.22
C MET A 19 -17.14 -15.63 9.14
N GLN A 20 -16.67 -16.89 9.19
CA GLN A 20 -15.83 -17.46 8.14
C GLN A 20 -16.54 -17.56 6.79
N ALA A 21 -17.85 -17.81 6.80
CA ALA A 21 -18.65 -17.82 5.58
C ALA A 21 -18.76 -16.41 4.95
N LEU A 22 -18.74 -15.34 5.76
CA LEU A 22 -18.73 -13.96 5.26
C LEU A 22 -17.41 -13.61 4.55
N GLU A 23 -16.27 -14.13 5.02
CA GLU A 23 -14.96 -13.87 4.40
C GLU A 23 -14.88 -14.38 2.95
N GLN A 24 -15.69 -15.38 2.58
CA GLN A 24 -15.72 -15.95 1.23
C GLN A 24 -16.69 -15.20 0.29
N ARG A 25 -17.53 -14.30 0.80
CA ARG A 25 -18.54 -13.59 0.00
C ARG A 25 -17.94 -12.43 -0.79
N SER A 26 -18.59 -12.08 -1.89
CA SER A 26 -18.19 -10.95 -2.74
C SER A 26 -18.42 -9.60 -2.04
N ASP A 27 -17.74 -8.55 -2.52
CA ASP A 27 -17.85 -7.21 -1.93
C ASP A 27 -19.30 -6.69 -1.97
N ASP A 28 -20.03 -6.94 -3.07
CA ASP A 28 -21.45 -6.56 -3.23
C ASP A 28 -22.39 -7.30 -2.26
N GLU A 29 -22.13 -8.58 -2.00
CA GLU A 29 -22.91 -9.37 -1.05
C GLU A 29 -22.66 -8.90 0.39
N LEU A 30 -21.43 -8.49 0.71
CA LEU A 30 -21.08 -7.93 2.02
C LEU A 30 -21.75 -6.58 2.26
N LEU A 31 -21.88 -5.73 1.24
CA LEU A 31 -22.59 -4.45 1.34
C LEU A 31 -24.08 -4.62 1.60
N ARG A 32 -24.68 -5.71 1.11
CA ARG A 32 -26.12 -6.03 1.30
C ARG A 32 -26.39 -6.75 2.62
N GLU A 33 -25.35 -7.22 3.32
CA GLU A 33 -25.49 -7.97 4.56
C GLU A 33 -25.98 -7.07 5.72
N GLN A 34 -27.11 -7.44 6.33
CA GLN A 34 -27.71 -6.69 7.43
C GLN A 34 -27.52 -7.37 8.78
N LYS A 35 -27.50 -8.71 8.84
CA LYS A 35 -27.46 -9.47 10.09
C LYS A 35 -26.11 -9.32 10.79
N TYR A 36 -25.03 -9.36 10.00
CA TYR A 36 -23.65 -9.23 10.46
C TYR A 36 -22.96 -7.99 9.87
N ARG A 37 -23.69 -6.88 9.83
CA ARG A 37 -23.23 -5.66 9.16
C ARG A 37 -21.89 -5.12 9.70
N SER A 38 -21.66 -5.17 11.02
CA SER A 38 -20.39 -4.75 11.61
C SER A 38 -19.20 -5.62 11.15
N ALA A 39 -19.40 -6.93 11.06
CA ALA A 39 -18.38 -7.86 10.58
C ALA A 39 -18.17 -7.74 9.06
N ALA A 40 -19.24 -7.61 8.28
CA ALA A 40 -19.16 -7.44 6.83
C ALA A 40 -18.39 -6.16 6.44
N LEU A 41 -18.70 -5.03 7.10
CA LEU A 41 -17.98 -3.77 6.90
C LEU A 41 -16.51 -3.86 7.34
N SER A 42 -16.24 -4.62 8.40
CA SER A 42 -14.87 -4.86 8.86
C SER A 42 -14.04 -5.65 7.84
N ILE A 43 -14.65 -6.65 7.19
CA ILE A 43 -14.02 -7.44 6.12
C ILE A 43 -13.75 -6.54 4.89
N LEU A 44 -14.71 -5.70 4.50
CA LEU A 44 -14.53 -4.73 3.42
C LEU A 44 -13.40 -3.74 3.74
N GLY A 45 -13.34 -3.25 4.98
CA GLY A 45 -12.25 -2.39 5.46
C GLY A 45 -10.88 -3.07 5.41
N ALA A 46 -10.81 -4.35 5.78
CA ALA A 46 -9.59 -5.14 5.69
C ALA A 46 -9.15 -5.37 4.22
N ARG A 47 -10.09 -5.69 3.33
CA ARG A 47 -9.83 -5.84 1.88
C ARG A 47 -9.35 -4.54 1.25
N ALA A 48 -9.96 -3.40 1.62
CA ALA A 48 -9.51 -2.09 1.19
C ALA A 48 -8.08 -1.79 1.67
N ALA A 49 -7.75 -2.16 2.91
CA ALA A 49 -6.41 -2.01 3.46
C ALA A 49 -5.36 -2.86 2.73
N GLU A 50 -5.69 -4.10 2.36
CA GLU A 50 -4.81 -4.95 1.53
C GLU A 50 -4.55 -4.36 0.15
N LYS A 51 -5.55 -3.66 -0.43
CA LYS A 51 -5.42 -2.89 -1.68
C LYS A 51 -4.67 -1.56 -1.51
N TYR A 52 -4.22 -1.22 -0.29
CA TYR A 52 -3.60 0.06 0.07
C TYR A 52 -4.49 1.30 -0.11
N ASP A 53 -5.81 1.12 -0.01
CA ASP A 53 -6.77 2.23 -0.01
C ASP A 53 -7.11 2.62 1.44
N ALA A 54 -6.36 3.60 1.95
CA ALA A 54 -6.52 4.07 3.32
C ALA A 54 -7.84 4.83 3.55
N ASP A 55 -8.37 5.51 2.54
CA ASP A 55 -9.58 6.33 2.69
C ASP A 55 -10.82 5.44 2.70
N ALA A 56 -10.91 4.47 1.78
CA ALA A 56 -11.97 3.48 1.80
C ALA A 56 -11.92 2.62 3.08
N ALA A 57 -10.72 2.20 3.51
CA ALA A 57 -10.55 1.42 4.74
C ALA A 57 -11.08 2.19 5.98
N ARG A 58 -10.71 3.46 6.14
CA ARG A 58 -11.19 4.31 7.25
C ARG A 58 -12.71 4.43 7.26
N GLU A 59 -13.31 4.63 6.10
CA GLU A 59 -14.75 4.82 5.99
C GLU A 59 -15.51 3.52 6.33
N TYR A 60 -15.06 2.37 5.79
CA TYR A 60 -15.65 1.07 6.14
C TYR A 60 -15.50 0.74 7.63
N PHE A 61 -14.33 1.01 8.24
CA PHE A 61 -14.15 0.79 9.68
C PHE A 61 -14.96 1.76 10.54
N ARG A 62 -15.14 3.02 10.11
CA ARG A 62 -16.03 3.97 10.79
C ARG A 62 -17.47 3.48 10.81
N GLN A 63 -17.96 3.01 9.67
CA GLN A 63 -19.30 2.42 9.56
C GLN A 63 -19.42 1.12 10.36
N ALA A 64 -18.37 0.28 10.37
CA ALA A 64 -18.33 -0.94 11.16
C ALA A 64 -18.45 -0.66 12.66
N ILE A 65 -17.70 0.33 13.18
CA ILE A 65 -17.75 0.73 14.59
C ILE A 65 -19.13 1.30 14.96
N ALA A 66 -19.75 2.06 14.05
CA ALA A 66 -21.09 2.60 14.25
C ALA A 66 -22.15 1.49 14.35
N ALA A 67 -22.04 0.47 13.49
CA ALA A 67 -22.93 -0.70 13.48
C ALA A 67 -22.62 -1.72 14.60
N ALA A 68 -21.45 -1.64 15.24
CA ALA A 68 -20.98 -2.62 16.21
C ALA A 68 -21.60 -2.48 17.60
N ARG A 69 -21.72 -3.63 18.27
CA ARG A 69 -22.13 -3.72 19.67
C ARG A 69 -21.04 -3.15 20.59
N PRO A 70 -21.38 -2.60 21.77
CA PRO A 70 -20.40 -1.97 22.66
C PRO A 70 -19.20 -2.85 23.04
N GLN A 71 -19.42 -4.17 23.16
CA GLN A 71 -18.39 -5.16 23.46
C GLN A 71 -17.39 -5.36 22.30
N GLU A 72 -17.87 -5.28 21.06
CA GLU A 72 -17.09 -5.54 19.84
C GLU A 72 -16.37 -4.27 19.35
N ARG A 73 -16.85 -3.08 19.72
CA ARG A 73 -16.29 -1.79 19.28
C ARG A 73 -14.80 -1.66 19.57
N MET A 74 -14.33 -2.12 20.73
CA MET A 74 -12.91 -2.03 21.08
C MET A 74 -12.05 -2.97 20.23
N GLN A 75 -12.55 -4.15 19.90
CA GLN A 75 -11.85 -5.09 19.02
C GLN A 75 -11.78 -4.55 17.59
N ILE A 76 -12.91 -4.02 17.08
CA ILE A 76 -12.97 -3.44 15.73
C ILE A 76 -12.09 -2.19 15.63
N ARG A 77 -12.00 -1.35 16.67
CA ARG A 77 -11.06 -0.22 16.71
C ARG A 77 -9.60 -0.67 16.61
N ARG A 78 -9.18 -1.66 17.40
CA ARG A 78 -7.80 -2.18 17.34
C ARG A 78 -7.48 -2.78 15.98
N MET A 79 -8.44 -3.50 15.40
CA MET A 79 -8.31 -4.07 14.07
C MET A 79 -8.27 -2.99 12.97
N ALA A 80 -9.06 -1.92 13.13
CA ALA A 80 -9.04 -0.77 12.24
C ALA A 80 -7.69 -0.06 12.30
N ASP A 81 -7.13 0.18 13.48
CA ASP A 81 -5.82 0.82 13.66
C ASP A 81 -4.72 0.02 12.94
N ALA A 82 -4.71 -1.31 13.10
CA ALA A 82 -3.76 -2.18 12.41
C ALA A 82 -3.95 -2.18 10.88
N SER A 83 -5.20 -2.24 10.41
CA SER A 83 -5.53 -2.26 8.99
C SER A 83 -5.23 -0.92 8.31
N ILE A 84 -5.49 0.20 8.97
CA ILE A 84 -5.18 1.54 8.46
C ILE A 84 -3.66 1.75 8.40
N ALA A 85 -2.91 1.31 9.43
CA ALA A 85 -1.45 1.37 9.42
C ALA A 85 -0.84 0.55 8.26
N LEU A 86 -1.44 -0.60 7.94
CA LEU A 86 -1.08 -1.40 6.77
C LEU A 86 -1.36 -0.65 5.46
N ALA A 87 -2.56 -0.09 5.31
CA ALA A 87 -2.99 0.64 4.12
C ALA A 87 -2.10 1.86 3.85
N GLU A 88 -1.74 2.58 4.92
CA GLU A 88 -0.86 3.75 4.85
C GLU A 88 0.63 3.40 4.76
N ARG A 89 0.98 2.10 4.76
CA ARG A 89 2.38 1.63 4.71
C ARG A 89 3.23 2.23 5.83
N ARG A 90 2.69 2.29 7.05
CA ARG A 90 3.35 2.79 8.26
C ARG A 90 3.79 1.61 9.13
N PRO A 91 5.05 1.16 9.02
CA PRO A 91 5.50 -0.08 9.64
C PRO A 91 5.64 0.02 11.16
N ASP A 92 5.98 1.20 11.67
CA ASP A 92 6.12 1.41 13.12
C ASP A 92 4.73 1.42 13.80
N ASP A 93 3.78 2.15 13.21
CA ASP A 93 2.37 2.18 13.67
C ASP A 93 1.70 0.79 13.54
N LEU A 94 2.03 0.03 12.48
CA LEU A 94 1.53 -1.33 12.26
C LEU A 94 2.01 -2.28 13.36
N LYS A 95 3.30 -2.21 13.72
CA LYS A 95 3.87 -3.04 14.77
C LYS A 95 3.19 -2.76 16.12
N GLU A 96 3.05 -1.49 16.47
CA GLU A 96 2.40 -1.08 17.73
C GLU A 96 0.91 -1.48 17.77
N ALA A 97 0.19 -1.35 16.64
CA ALA A 97 -1.21 -1.74 16.56
C ALA A 97 -1.41 -3.27 16.66
N VAL A 98 -0.54 -4.06 16.03
CA VAL A 98 -0.60 -5.54 16.09
C VAL A 98 -0.24 -6.05 17.49
N GLU A 99 0.74 -5.43 18.16
CA GLU A 99 1.08 -5.74 19.57
C GLU A 99 -0.08 -5.41 20.51
N LYS A 100 -0.78 -4.28 20.31
CA LYS A 100 -2.01 -3.92 21.06
C LYS A 100 -3.18 -4.86 20.78
N LEU A 101 -3.22 -5.50 19.62
CA LEU A 101 -4.19 -6.55 19.28
C LEU A 101 -3.87 -7.88 19.97
N GLY A 102 -2.66 -8.04 20.51
CA GLY A 102 -2.19 -9.26 21.17
C GLY A 102 -1.78 -10.38 20.20
N GLN A 103 -1.51 -10.05 18.94
CA GLN A 103 -0.98 -10.98 17.94
C GLN A 103 0.54 -10.87 17.85
N GLU A 104 1.21 -11.90 17.33
CA GLU A 104 2.66 -11.86 17.11
C GLU A 104 3.01 -10.71 16.16
N ALA A 105 4.00 -9.91 16.57
CA ALA A 105 4.44 -8.76 15.80
C ALA A 105 4.93 -9.21 14.40
N PRO A 106 4.67 -8.43 13.33
CA PRO A 106 5.15 -8.75 12.00
C PRO A 106 6.67 -8.90 11.98
N SER A 107 7.18 -9.88 11.24
CA SER A 107 8.62 -10.15 11.19
C SER A 107 9.40 -8.93 10.70
N GLY A 108 10.63 -8.72 11.22
CA GLY A 108 11.44 -7.55 10.87
C GLY A 108 11.71 -7.40 9.36
N ARG A 109 11.70 -8.51 8.61
CA ARG A 109 11.81 -8.51 7.15
C ARG A 109 10.55 -7.99 6.46
N GLN A 110 9.35 -8.32 6.96
CA GLN A 110 8.08 -7.81 6.46
C GLN A 110 7.95 -6.30 6.72
N LEU A 111 8.38 -5.83 7.89
CA LEU A 111 8.42 -4.40 8.21
C LEU A 111 9.41 -3.64 7.31
N PHE A 112 10.58 -4.22 7.02
CA PHE A 112 11.54 -3.64 6.08
C PHE A 112 10.99 -3.56 4.65
N LEU A 113 10.27 -4.59 4.19
CA LEU A 113 9.58 -4.55 2.89
C LEU A 113 8.48 -3.48 2.87
N LEU A 114 7.72 -3.32 3.95
CA LEU A 114 6.73 -2.24 4.08
C LEU A 114 7.39 -0.85 4.03
N ARG A 115 8.56 -0.69 4.67
CA ARG A 115 9.36 0.55 4.59
C ARG A 115 9.83 0.83 3.16
N LEU A 116 10.27 -0.20 2.45
CA LEU A 116 10.70 -0.09 1.05
C LEU A 116 9.54 0.31 0.13
N THR A 117 8.36 -0.30 0.29
CA THR A 117 7.18 0.04 -0.53
C THR A 117 6.64 1.44 -0.21
N GLY A 118 6.64 1.83 1.07
CA GLY A 118 6.30 3.19 1.51
C GLY A 118 7.30 4.24 0.98
N LEU A 119 8.58 3.88 0.85
CA LEU A 119 9.62 4.76 0.30
C LEU A 119 9.49 4.96 -1.22
N ILE A 120 9.13 3.91 -1.96
CA ILE A 120 9.03 3.93 -3.43
C ILE A 120 7.68 4.51 -3.90
N SER A 121 6.61 4.29 -3.14
CA SER A 121 5.27 4.79 -3.44
C SER A 121 4.66 5.36 -2.15
N PRO A 122 4.88 6.64 -1.85
CA PRO A 122 4.34 7.26 -0.64
C PRO A 122 2.81 7.25 -0.66
N PRO A 123 2.15 7.05 0.49
CA PRO A 123 0.69 7.00 0.59
C PRO A 123 0.01 8.32 0.18
N PRO A 124 -1.26 8.28 -0.24
CA PRO A 124 -2.09 9.46 -0.50
C PRO A 124 -2.37 10.19 0.84
N GLY A 125 -1.42 11.02 1.27
CA GLY A 125 -1.46 11.73 2.57
C GLY A 125 -0.08 11.97 3.18
N ALA A 126 0.98 11.34 2.66
CA ALA A 126 2.35 11.60 3.09
C ALA A 126 2.73 13.07 2.89
N SER A 127 3.46 13.63 3.87
CA SER A 127 3.94 15.01 3.84
C SER A 127 4.66 15.31 2.52
N ILE A 128 4.49 16.53 2.02
CA ILE A 128 5.07 17.00 0.74
C ILE A 128 6.58 16.68 0.68
N TRP A 129 7.27 16.75 1.82
CA TRP A 129 8.68 16.41 1.99
C TRP A 129 9.04 14.95 1.67
N LEU A 130 8.18 13.98 2.02
CA LEU A 130 8.43 12.56 1.68
C LEU A 130 8.24 12.31 0.18
N ARG A 131 7.30 13.01 -0.46
CA ARG A 131 7.12 12.97 -1.91
C ARG A 131 8.31 13.60 -2.64
N ILE A 132 8.79 14.74 -2.15
CA ILE A 132 10.00 15.41 -2.65
C ILE A 132 11.21 14.49 -2.50
N ARG A 133 11.37 13.79 -1.37
CA ARG A 133 12.49 12.86 -1.15
C ARG A 133 12.48 11.70 -2.15
N GLY A 134 11.32 11.13 -2.46
CA GLY A 134 11.19 10.08 -3.47
C GLY A 134 11.55 10.57 -4.88
N ILE A 135 11.09 11.78 -5.24
CA ILE A 135 11.44 12.42 -6.52
C ILE A 135 12.93 12.79 -6.57
N ALA A 136 13.49 13.31 -5.48
CA ALA A 136 14.91 13.65 -5.39
C ALA A 136 15.81 12.42 -5.49
N LEU A 137 15.41 11.30 -4.88
CA LEU A 137 16.10 10.01 -5.02
C LEU A 137 16.06 9.51 -6.47
N LEU A 138 14.89 9.61 -7.13
CA LEU A 138 14.75 9.27 -8.54
C LEU A 138 15.67 10.14 -9.42
N LEU A 139 15.68 11.46 -9.20
CA LEU A 139 16.55 12.39 -9.92
C LEU A 139 18.03 12.10 -9.66
N ALA A 140 18.41 11.74 -8.43
CA ALA A 140 19.76 11.35 -8.09
C ALA A 140 20.19 10.06 -8.81
N ILE A 141 19.32 9.05 -8.87
CA ILE A 141 19.57 7.81 -9.63
C ILE A 141 19.74 8.11 -11.11
N VAL A 142 18.89 8.97 -11.67
CA VAL A 142 19.02 9.43 -13.06
C VAL A 142 20.38 10.11 -13.25
N ALA A 143 20.75 11.07 -12.40
CA ALA A 143 22.04 11.77 -12.48
C ALA A 143 23.25 10.83 -12.39
N VAL A 144 23.19 9.79 -11.55
CA VAL A 144 24.23 8.75 -11.48
C VAL A 144 24.32 7.96 -12.77
N LEU A 145 23.18 7.55 -13.35
CA LEU A 145 23.16 6.87 -14.66
C LEU A 145 23.72 7.78 -15.77
N LEU A 146 23.46 9.09 -15.71
CA LEU A 146 24.06 10.07 -16.63
C LEU A 146 25.58 10.12 -16.50
N ALA A 147 26.08 10.18 -15.26
CA ALA A 147 27.51 10.23 -14.99
C ALA A 147 28.22 8.95 -15.47
N ILE A 148 27.58 7.79 -15.29
CA ILE A 148 28.09 6.50 -15.78
C ILE A 148 28.09 6.47 -17.30
N GLY A 149 26.98 6.84 -17.96
CA GLY A 149 26.90 6.86 -19.42
C GLY A 149 27.91 7.82 -20.05
N PHE A 150 28.06 9.02 -19.47
CA PHE A 150 29.07 9.99 -19.87
C PHE A 150 30.48 9.46 -19.68
N GLY A 151 30.76 8.81 -18.54
CA GLY A 151 32.04 8.19 -18.26
C GLY A 151 32.40 7.10 -19.27
N ILE A 152 31.44 6.24 -19.62
CA ILE A 152 31.64 5.17 -20.61
C ILE A 152 31.91 5.76 -22.01
N VAL A 153 31.13 6.74 -22.46
CA VAL A 153 31.38 7.39 -23.77
C VAL A 153 32.76 8.01 -23.82
N LYS A 154 33.18 8.67 -22.73
CA LYS A 154 34.51 9.27 -22.64
C LYS A 154 35.61 8.21 -22.69
N LEU A 155 35.46 7.09 -21.97
CA LEU A 155 36.42 5.98 -21.97
C LEU A 155 36.55 5.33 -23.36
N VAL A 156 35.43 5.10 -24.04
CA VAL A 156 35.41 4.53 -25.40
C VAL A 156 36.00 5.49 -26.42
N ALA A 157 35.90 6.81 -26.22
CA ALA A 157 36.44 7.80 -27.14
C ALA A 157 37.97 7.99 -27.02
N ILE A 158 38.62 7.51 -25.95
CA ILE A 158 40.08 7.57 -25.74
C ILE A 158 40.86 6.95 -26.93
N PRO A 159 40.56 5.71 -27.37
CA PRO A 159 41.27 5.11 -28.50
C PRO A 159 41.01 5.78 -29.86
N PHE A 160 39.96 6.59 -30.00
CA PHE A 160 39.59 7.25 -31.26
C PHE A 160 40.07 8.71 -31.35
N GLY A 161 41.07 9.09 -30.55
CA GLY A 161 41.65 10.45 -30.57
C GLY A 161 40.90 11.48 -29.72
N GLY A 162 39.92 11.04 -28.91
CA GLY A 162 39.14 11.88 -28.01
C GLY A 162 37.93 12.53 -28.70
N ALA A 163 36.74 12.27 -28.17
CA ALA A 163 35.54 13.02 -28.57
C ALA A 163 35.58 14.40 -27.92
N SER A 164 35.35 15.46 -28.70
CA SER A 164 35.22 16.81 -28.14
C SER A 164 34.10 16.84 -27.11
N THR A 165 34.34 17.51 -25.99
CA THR A 165 33.40 17.57 -24.86
C THR A 165 32.02 18.03 -25.31
N THR A 166 31.96 18.90 -26.32
CA THR A 166 30.75 19.42 -26.97
C THR A 166 29.97 18.37 -27.76
N ALA A 167 30.63 17.50 -28.53
CA ALA A 167 29.95 16.44 -29.28
C ALA A 167 29.41 15.35 -28.35
N ALA A 168 30.19 14.97 -27.32
CA ALA A 168 29.78 14.01 -26.30
C ALA A 168 28.61 14.54 -25.45
N LEU A 169 28.62 15.84 -25.11
CA LEU A 169 27.49 16.51 -24.44
C LEU A 169 26.24 16.55 -25.31
N GLY A 170 26.37 16.84 -26.61
CA GLY A 170 25.24 16.90 -27.54
C GLY A 170 24.53 15.55 -27.70
N ILE A 171 25.31 14.50 -27.99
CA ILE A 171 24.76 13.14 -28.15
C ILE A 171 24.22 12.60 -26.82
N GLY A 172 24.93 12.86 -25.72
CA GLY A 172 24.46 12.55 -24.37
C GLY A 172 23.12 13.21 -24.07
N ALA A 173 22.99 14.52 -24.31
CA ALA A 173 21.74 15.25 -24.06
C ALA A 173 20.55 14.72 -24.87
N VAL A 174 20.77 14.36 -26.15
CA VAL A 174 19.71 13.79 -27.00
C VAL A 174 19.29 12.39 -26.51
N ALA A 175 20.25 11.52 -26.19
CA ALA A 175 19.95 10.21 -25.63
C ALA A 175 19.16 10.31 -24.31
N ILE A 176 19.50 11.30 -23.48
CA ILE A 176 18.80 11.58 -22.21
C ILE A 176 17.37 12.05 -22.44
N LEU A 177 17.15 12.96 -23.39
CA LEU A 177 15.80 13.41 -23.73
C LEU A 177 14.93 12.25 -24.25
N ILE A 178 15.52 11.33 -25.01
CA ILE A 178 14.82 10.13 -25.50
C ILE A 178 14.47 9.20 -24.33
N VAL A 179 15.43 8.90 -23.44
CA VAL A 179 15.19 8.04 -22.27
C VAL A 179 14.16 8.65 -21.32
N LEU A 180 14.27 9.95 -21.00
CA LEU A 180 13.28 10.67 -20.20
C LEU A 180 11.91 10.70 -20.88
N GLY A 181 11.86 10.88 -22.21
CA GLY A 181 10.64 10.80 -22.99
C GLY A 181 9.97 9.44 -22.88
N ILE A 182 10.74 8.35 -23.03
CA ILE A 182 10.24 6.97 -22.91
C ILE A 182 9.74 6.68 -21.48
N VAL A 183 10.52 7.04 -20.46
CA VAL A 183 10.15 6.84 -19.04
C VAL A 183 8.92 7.67 -18.69
N ALA A 184 8.83 8.92 -19.14
CA ALA A 184 7.68 9.79 -18.91
C ALA A 184 6.42 9.26 -19.63
N LEU A 185 6.55 8.76 -20.85
CA LEU A 185 5.45 8.13 -21.59
C LEU A 185 4.98 6.84 -20.91
N TRP A 186 5.91 6.00 -20.45
CA TRP A 186 5.60 4.76 -19.77
C TRP A 186 4.97 5.00 -18.39
N GLY A 187 5.50 5.98 -17.64
CA GLY A 187 4.96 6.46 -16.38
C GLY A 187 3.55 7.04 -16.54
N ARG A 188 3.32 7.90 -17.55
CA ARG A 188 1.99 8.45 -17.87
C ARG A 188 1.00 7.36 -18.29
N ARG A 189 1.44 6.33 -19.03
CA ARG A 189 0.57 5.19 -19.38
C ARG A 189 0.16 4.38 -18.16
N ARG A 190 1.07 4.10 -17.22
CA ARG A 190 0.74 3.42 -15.95
C ARG A 190 -0.16 4.26 -15.07
N GLN A 191 0.09 5.57 -14.97
CA GLN A 191 -0.75 6.49 -14.22
C GLN A 191 -2.16 6.60 -14.82
N ARG A 192 -2.29 6.59 -16.15
CA ARG A 192 -3.59 6.57 -16.83
C ARG A 192 -4.36 5.27 -16.57
N LYS A 193 -3.70 4.12 -16.55
CA LYS A 193 -4.34 2.84 -16.19
C LYS A 193 -4.79 2.82 -14.73
N ALA A 194 -4.00 3.35 -13.80
CA ALA A 194 -4.39 3.47 -12.40
C ALA A 194 -5.56 4.45 -12.20
N ARG A 195 -5.57 5.58 -12.92
CA ARG A 195 -6.69 6.54 -12.89
C ARG A 195 -7.96 6.00 -13.54
N ALA A 196 -7.83 5.22 -14.62
CA ALA A 196 -8.95 4.58 -15.29
C ALA A 196 -9.56 3.45 -14.44
N ALA A 197 -8.73 2.71 -13.69
CA ALA A 197 -9.21 1.74 -12.71
C ALA A 197 -9.94 2.42 -11.54
N ALA A 198 -9.43 3.57 -11.06
CA ALA A 198 -10.08 4.35 -10.00
C ALA A 198 -11.37 5.09 -10.43
N SER A 199 -11.66 5.16 -11.74
CA SER A 199 -12.89 5.75 -12.27
C SER A 199 -13.88 4.72 -12.83
N ALA A 200 -13.53 3.43 -12.74
CA ALA A 200 -14.36 2.32 -13.21
C ALA A 200 -15.04 1.55 -12.05
N ASP A 201 -14.73 1.92 -10.81
CA ASP A 201 -15.50 1.64 -9.59
C ASP A 201 -16.41 2.84 -9.28
#